data_AF-A0A8X7N1W9-F1
#
_entry.id   AF-A0A8X7N1W9-F1
#
_cell.length_a   1.000
_cell.length_b   1.000
_cell.length_c   1.000
_cell.angle_alpha   90.00
_cell.angle_beta   90.00
_cell.angle_gamma   90.00
#
_symmetry.space_group_name_H-M   'P 1'
#
loop_
_entity.id
_entity.type
_entity.pdbx_description
1 polymer ?
#
loop_
_entity_poly.entity_id
_entity_poly.type
_entity_poly.pdbx_seq_one_letter_code
_entity_poly.pdbx_strand_id
1 'polypeptide(L)'
;MASASEIQLSAEHPPTPRAIAAFTAIEPKIKAQIIKSRHDWDKHEPRMWAGAEGLSDDELTGFSAEKDLVGIRAGAVSYGVIIFGRIRIPALSKPGYVFVRIFDPSDEARSDRDAEFHSLFTNEIRNPATAGEPGKENDIVDYRAVQGDDDKLEFFNE
;
A
#
# COMPACT_ATOMS: atom_id res chain seq x y z
N MET A 1 0.74 -3.39 -17.86
CA MET A 1 -0.30 -3.46 -16.82
C MET A 1 -0.71 -4.91 -16.69
N ALA A 2 -0.53 -5.51 -15.52
CA ALA A 2 -0.97 -6.88 -15.25
C ALA A 2 -2.24 -6.80 -14.39
N SER A 3 -3.31 -7.47 -14.82
CA SER A 3 -4.55 -7.57 -14.05
C SER A 3 -4.43 -8.66 -12.98
N ALA A 4 -5.27 -8.58 -11.93
CA ALA A 4 -5.30 -9.54 -10.83
C ALA A 4 -5.48 -11.01 -11.27
N SER A 5 -6.02 -11.24 -12.46
CA SER A 5 -6.26 -12.58 -13.03
C SER A 5 -5.00 -13.32 -13.49
N GLU A 6 -3.87 -12.64 -13.66
CA GLU A 6 -2.64 -13.23 -14.22
C GLU A 6 -1.49 -13.41 -13.22
N ILE A 7 -1.59 -12.78 -12.03
CA ILE A 7 -0.50 -12.79 -11.05
C ILE A 7 -0.90 -13.63 -9.84
N GLN A 8 -0.22 -14.77 -9.68
CA GLN A 8 -0.37 -15.58 -8.48
C GLN A 8 0.50 -15.03 -7.35
N LEU A 9 -0.14 -14.35 -6.40
CA LEU A 9 0.53 -13.83 -5.21
C LEU A 9 0.80 -14.94 -4.20
N SER A 10 1.97 -14.87 -3.55
CA SER A 10 2.30 -15.67 -2.37
C SER A 10 1.27 -15.45 -1.25
N ALA A 11 1.26 -16.34 -0.24
CA ALA A 11 0.67 -16.00 1.05
C ALA A 11 1.42 -14.81 1.67
N GLU A 12 0.77 -14.07 2.57
CA GLU A 12 1.46 -13.03 3.32
C GLU A 12 2.51 -13.65 4.24
N HIS A 13 3.72 -13.09 4.22
CA HIS A 13 4.84 -13.56 5.05
C HIS A 13 5.75 -12.39 5.45
N PRO A 14 6.62 -12.57 6.47
CA PRO A 14 7.62 -11.57 6.82
C PRO A 14 8.50 -11.17 5.63
N PRO A 15 8.99 -9.92 5.56
CA PRO A 15 9.76 -9.45 4.41
C PRO A 15 11.07 -10.22 4.26
N THR A 16 11.43 -10.52 3.01
CA THR A 16 12.74 -11.08 2.70
C THR A 16 13.80 -9.97 2.68
N PRO A 17 15.10 -10.29 2.82
CA PRO A 17 16.16 -9.28 2.70
C PRO A 17 16.12 -8.51 1.37
N ARG A 18 15.73 -9.17 0.27
CA ARG A 18 15.54 -8.53 -1.04
C ARG A 18 14.41 -7.51 -1.02
N ALA A 19 13.26 -7.86 -0.42
CA ALA A 19 12.15 -6.95 -0.30
C ALA A 19 12.50 -5.75 0.59
N ILE A 20 13.14 -5.97 1.75
CA ILE A 20 13.62 -4.89 2.61
C ILE A 20 14.52 -3.94 1.80
N ALA A 21 15.53 -4.48 1.10
CA ALA A 21 16.44 -3.67 0.29
C ALA A 21 15.71 -2.86 -0.80
N ALA A 22 14.73 -3.47 -1.50
CA ALA A 22 13.93 -2.79 -2.51
C ALA A 22 13.11 -1.65 -1.88
N PHE A 23 12.39 -1.90 -0.78
CA PHE A 23 11.60 -0.89 -0.08
C PHE A 23 12.47 0.23 0.51
N THR A 24 13.62 -0.09 1.09
CA THR A 24 14.57 0.91 1.60
C THR A 24 15.06 1.83 0.47
N ALA A 25 15.37 1.27 -0.71
CA ALA A 25 15.87 2.06 -1.85
C ALA A 25 14.86 3.12 -2.34
N ILE A 26 13.57 2.80 -2.30
CA ILE A 26 12.49 3.73 -2.73
C ILE A 26 11.71 4.34 -1.58
N GLU A 27 12.17 4.17 -0.34
CA GLU A 27 11.51 4.70 0.85
C GLU A 27 11.24 6.21 0.75
N PRO A 28 12.19 7.06 0.31
CA PRO A 28 11.91 8.49 0.13
C PRO A 28 10.77 8.75 -0.86
N LYS A 29 10.67 7.95 -1.92
CA LYS A 29 9.60 8.05 -2.93
C LYS A 29 8.25 7.62 -2.33
N ILE A 30 8.21 6.53 -1.59
CA ILE A 30 7.00 6.05 -0.90
C ILE A 30 6.47 7.15 0.05
N LYS A 31 7.34 7.71 0.88
CA LYS A 31 7.00 8.79 1.82
C LYS A 31 6.44 10.01 1.10
N ALA A 32 7.08 10.44 0.01
CA ALA A 32 6.58 11.54 -0.80
C ALA A 32 5.20 11.25 -1.44
N GLN A 33 4.93 10.00 -1.85
CA GLN A 33 3.61 9.63 -2.36
C GLN A 33 2.54 9.56 -1.28
N ILE A 34 2.88 9.15 -0.05
CA ILE A 34 1.97 9.19 1.11
C ILE A 34 1.56 10.63 1.41
N ILE A 35 2.52 11.55 1.50
CA ILE A 35 2.25 12.98 1.77
C ILE A 35 1.39 13.56 0.65
N LYS A 36 1.75 13.31 -0.61
CA LYS A 36 0.97 13.77 -1.76
C LYS A 36 -0.47 13.23 -1.68
N SER A 37 -0.64 11.92 -1.47
CA SER A 37 -1.95 11.28 -1.33
C SER A 37 -2.76 11.93 -0.21
N ARG A 38 -2.16 12.15 0.96
CA ARG A 38 -2.81 12.82 2.10
C ARG A 38 -3.34 14.19 1.70
N HIS A 39 -2.50 15.04 1.10
CA HIS A 39 -2.87 16.42 0.75
C HIS A 39 -3.88 16.51 -0.39
N ASP A 40 -3.85 15.55 -1.32
CA ASP A 40 -4.82 15.46 -2.41
C ASP A 40 -6.19 15.04 -1.86
N TRP A 41 -6.23 14.00 -1.02
CA TRP A 41 -7.47 13.53 -0.39
C TRP A 41 -8.06 14.51 0.62
N ASP A 42 -7.25 15.26 1.36
CA ASP A 42 -7.74 16.28 2.31
C ASP A 42 -8.61 17.35 1.63
N LYS A 43 -8.46 17.55 0.31
CA LYS A 43 -9.29 18.47 -0.49
C LYS A 43 -10.58 17.84 -1.02
N HIS A 44 -10.63 16.52 -1.14
CA HIS A 44 -11.67 15.79 -1.87
C HIS A 44 -12.52 14.92 -0.95
N GLU A 45 -11.90 14.18 -0.04
CA GLU A 45 -12.52 13.33 0.96
C GLU A 45 -11.58 13.19 2.17
N PRO A 46 -11.65 14.12 3.15
CA PRO A 46 -10.76 14.16 4.31
C PRO A 46 -10.80 12.88 5.17
N ARG A 47 -11.89 12.11 5.10
CA ARG A 47 -12.01 10.85 5.86
C ARG A 47 -10.96 9.82 5.45
N MET A 48 -10.46 9.88 4.20
CA MET A 48 -9.49 8.92 3.67
C MET A 48 -8.27 8.72 4.59
N TRP A 49 -7.75 9.80 5.17
CA TRP A 49 -6.59 9.77 6.08
C TRP A 49 -6.96 10.01 7.55
N ALA A 50 -8.24 9.89 7.93
CA ALA A 50 -8.69 10.08 9.31
C ALA A 50 -8.01 9.11 10.30
N GLY A 51 -7.58 7.93 9.84
CA GLY A 51 -6.78 7.00 10.65
C GLY A 51 -5.40 7.54 11.08
N ALA A 52 -4.93 8.60 10.44
CA ALA A 52 -3.71 9.33 10.79
C ALA A 52 -3.98 10.77 11.27
N GLU A 53 -5.22 11.07 11.67
CA GLU A 53 -5.59 12.37 12.22
C GLU A 53 -4.70 12.72 13.42
N GLY A 54 -4.27 13.98 13.48
CA GLY A 54 -3.39 14.49 14.54
C GLY A 54 -1.90 14.23 14.33
N LEU A 55 -1.49 13.38 13.37
CA LEU A 55 -0.09 13.23 12.99
C LEU A 55 0.36 14.31 12.02
N SER A 56 1.56 14.85 12.22
CA SER A 56 2.28 15.59 11.18
C SER A 56 2.72 14.68 10.02
N ASP A 57 3.10 15.27 8.88
CA ASP A 57 3.61 14.50 7.75
C ASP A 57 4.91 13.75 8.09
N ASP A 58 5.76 14.35 8.93
CA ASP A 58 7.00 13.74 9.43
C ASP A 58 6.71 12.54 10.35
N GLU A 59 5.70 12.64 11.21
CA GLU A 59 5.27 11.51 12.06
C GLU A 59 4.64 10.38 11.26
N LEU A 60 3.76 10.73 10.30
CA LEU A 60 3.13 9.76 9.41
C LEU A 60 4.17 9.00 8.56
N THR A 61 5.22 9.70 8.13
CA THR A 61 6.30 9.13 7.32
C THR A 61 7.56 8.79 8.11
N GLY A 62 7.46 8.73 9.44
CA GLY A 62 8.59 8.45 10.34
C GLY A 62 9.06 6.97 10.35
N PHE A 63 8.41 6.11 9.58
CA PHE A 63 8.76 4.69 9.47
C PHE A 63 10.08 4.45 8.72
N SER A 64 10.64 3.25 8.86
CA SER A 64 11.76 2.74 8.05
C SER A 64 11.45 1.34 7.54
N ALA A 65 11.76 1.04 6.28
CA ALA A 65 11.50 -0.27 5.70
C ALA A 65 12.18 -1.42 6.47
N GLU A 66 13.36 -1.18 7.05
CA GLU A 66 14.08 -2.18 7.85
C GLU A 66 13.33 -2.63 9.12
N LYS A 67 12.51 -1.77 9.71
CA LYS A 67 11.84 -2.02 10.99
C LYS A 67 10.33 -2.20 10.85
N ASP A 68 9.73 -1.49 9.90
CA ASP A 68 8.30 -1.27 9.85
C ASP A 68 7.64 -1.93 8.63
N LEU A 69 8.42 -2.45 7.66
CA LEU A 69 7.89 -3.41 6.69
C LEU A 69 7.67 -4.74 7.42
N VAL A 70 6.42 -5.05 7.75
CA VAL A 70 6.10 -6.20 8.64
C VAL A 70 5.53 -7.39 7.90
N GLY A 71 5.04 -7.19 6.68
CA GLY A 71 4.47 -8.26 5.86
C GLY A 71 4.57 -7.93 4.38
N ILE A 72 4.77 -8.95 3.56
CA ILE A 72 4.76 -8.82 2.10
C ILE A 72 3.97 -9.95 1.44
N ARG A 73 3.49 -9.67 0.23
CA ARG A 73 3.12 -10.66 -0.77
C ARG A 73 3.81 -10.34 -2.06
N ALA A 74 4.22 -11.37 -2.79
CA ALA A 74 4.96 -11.20 -4.03
C ALA A 74 4.35 -12.05 -5.14
N GLY A 75 4.39 -11.54 -6.37
CA GLY A 75 4.01 -12.25 -7.58
C GLY A 75 5.04 -12.04 -8.67
N ALA A 76 5.55 -13.13 -9.25
CA ALA A 76 6.50 -13.06 -10.35
C ALA A 76 5.82 -12.60 -11.64
N VAL A 77 6.53 -11.78 -12.41
CA VAL A 77 6.15 -11.33 -13.76
C VAL A 77 7.36 -11.46 -14.69
N SER A 78 7.18 -11.24 -16.00
CA SER A 78 8.20 -11.55 -17.02
C SER A 78 9.57 -10.90 -16.80
N TYR A 79 9.66 -9.75 -16.13
CA TYR A 79 10.90 -8.99 -15.96
C TYR A 79 11.22 -8.63 -14.51
N GLY A 80 10.59 -9.30 -13.55
CA GLY A 80 10.78 -9.00 -12.14
C GLY A 80 9.67 -9.52 -11.26
N VAL A 81 9.48 -8.85 -10.13
CA VAL A 81 8.52 -9.23 -9.11
C VAL A 81 7.70 -8.02 -8.72
N ILE A 82 6.39 -8.17 -8.68
CA ILE A 82 5.52 -7.19 -8.03
C ILE A 82 5.48 -7.55 -6.55
N ILE A 83 5.78 -6.58 -5.70
CA ILE A 83 5.79 -6.76 -4.25
C ILE A 83 4.77 -5.81 -3.65
N PHE A 84 3.86 -6.38 -2.89
CA PHE A 84 2.95 -5.67 -2.00
C PHE A 84 3.57 -5.68 -0.61
N GLY A 85 3.65 -4.53 0.04
CA GLY A 85 4.20 -4.36 1.37
C GLY A 85 3.20 -3.76 2.35
N ARG A 86 3.11 -4.36 3.53
CA ARG A 86 2.44 -3.82 4.73
C ARG A 86 3.48 -3.06 5.54
N ILE A 87 3.39 -1.73 5.53
CA ILE A 87 4.30 -0.86 6.29
C ILE A 87 3.55 -0.31 7.51
N ARG A 88 4.06 -0.55 8.71
CA ARG A 88 3.52 0.00 9.96
C ARG A 88 3.82 1.50 10.04
N ILE A 89 2.86 2.28 10.57
CA ILE A 89 3.10 3.67 10.97
C ILE A 89 3.40 3.69 12.49
N PRO A 90 4.65 3.94 12.92
CA PRO A 90 5.02 3.83 14.34
C PRO A 90 4.36 4.85 15.25
N ALA A 91 4.03 6.03 14.72
CA ALA A 91 3.48 7.15 15.49
C ALA A 91 2.00 6.95 15.89
N LEU A 92 1.32 5.93 15.34
CA LEU A 92 -0.06 5.65 15.70
C LEU A 92 -0.17 4.97 17.07
N SER A 93 -1.14 5.42 17.86
CA SER A 93 -1.48 4.87 19.18
C SER A 93 -1.99 3.42 19.13
N LYS A 94 -2.54 3.01 17.98
CA LYS A 94 -3.03 1.65 17.68
C LYS A 94 -2.32 1.13 16.43
N PRO A 95 -2.24 -0.20 16.24
CA PRO A 95 -1.73 -0.76 15.00
C PRO A 95 -2.42 -0.15 13.78
N GLY A 96 -1.62 0.36 12.85
CA GLY A 96 -2.07 0.97 11.62
C GLY A 96 -0.98 0.90 10.56
N TYR A 97 -1.40 0.63 9.33
CA TYR A 97 -0.50 0.31 8.23
C TYR A 97 -0.84 1.10 6.99
N VAL A 98 0.13 1.28 6.11
CA VAL A 98 -0.08 1.67 4.72
C VAL A 98 0.32 0.49 3.85
N PHE A 99 -0.54 0.10 2.92
CA PHE A 99 -0.20 -0.91 1.92
C PHE A 99 0.34 -0.24 0.67
N VAL A 100 1.50 -0.73 0.22
CA VAL A 100 2.25 -0.15 -0.89
C VAL A 100 2.55 -1.24 -1.91
N ARG A 101 2.39 -0.92 -3.19
CA ARG A 101 2.81 -1.78 -4.29
C ARG A 101 4.04 -1.21 -4.96
N ILE A 102 5.02 -2.06 -5.19
CA ILE A 102 6.27 -1.75 -5.88
C ILE A 102 6.54 -2.79 -6.96
N PHE A 103 7.40 -2.43 -7.91
CA PHE A 103 8.00 -3.37 -8.86
C PHE A 103 9.49 -3.47 -8.57
N ASP A 104 9.99 -4.69 -8.36
CA ASP A 104 11.42 -4.98 -8.22
C ASP A 104 11.88 -5.75 -9.48
N PRO A 105 12.72 -5.15 -10.35
CA PRO A 105 13.20 -5.82 -11.55
C PRO A 105 14.05 -7.06 -11.22
N SER A 106 14.10 -8.01 -12.17
CA SER A 106 15.01 -9.16 -12.07
C SER A 106 16.47 -8.70 -12.06
N ASP A 107 17.39 -9.55 -11.58
CA ASP A 107 18.80 -9.18 -11.50
C ASP A 107 19.40 -8.88 -12.88
N GLU A 108 18.91 -9.54 -13.93
CA GLU A 108 19.27 -9.29 -15.34
C GLU A 108 18.78 -7.93 -15.84
N ALA A 109 17.60 -7.48 -15.40
CA ALA A 109 17.02 -6.19 -15.77
C ALA A 109 17.51 -5.04 -14.86
N ARG A 110 18.11 -5.36 -13.71
CA ARG A 110 18.52 -4.39 -12.69
C ARG A 110 19.68 -3.51 -13.09
N SER A 111 20.52 -3.95 -14.03
CA SER A 111 21.58 -3.09 -14.57
C SER A 111 21.05 -1.81 -15.22
N ASP A 112 19.78 -1.86 -15.66
CA ASP A 112 19.13 -0.80 -16.44
C ASP A 112 17.94 -0.18 -15.70
N ARG A 113 17.46 -0.79 -14.60
CA ARG A 113 16.26 -0.36 -13.86
C ARG A 113 16.37 -0.64 -12.36
N ASP A 114 16.00 0.34 -11.55
CA ASP A 114 15.86 0.19 -10.10
C ASP A 114 14.43 -0.26 -9.71
N ALA A 115 14.23 -0.53 -8.42
CA ALA A 115 12.87 -0.74 -7.91
C ALA A 115 12.02 0.52 -8.13
N GLU A 116 10.73 0.32 -8.43
CA GLU A 116 9.81 1.40 -8.79
C GLU A 116 8.59 1.38 -7.87
N PHE A 117 8.24 2.56 -7.35
CA PHE A 117 6.93 2.74 -6.70
C PHE A 117 5.82 2.63 -7.74
N HIS A 118 4.76 1.88 -7.44
CA HIS A 118 3.60 1.76 -8.31
C HIS A 118 2.39 2.48 -7.73
N SER A 119 1.92 2.08 -6.55
CA SER A 119 0.68 2.62 -5.97
C SER A 119 0.60 2.47 -4.45
N LEU A 120 -0.26 3.27 -3.84
CA LEU A 120 -0.76 3.09 -2.47
C LEU A 120 -2.13 2.43 -2.53
N PHE A 121 -2.48 1.69 -1.48
CA PHE A 121 -3.86 1.22 -1.32
C PHE A 121 -4.69 2.23 -0.57
N THR A 122 -5.85 2.57 -1.13
CA THR A 122 -6.90 3.37 -0.53
C THR A 122 -8.23 2.65 -0.71
N ASN A 123 -8.99 2.49 0.36
CA ASN A 123 -10.21 1.71 0.31
C ASN A 123 -11.44 2.60 0.40
N GLU A 124 -12.28 2.54 -0.64
CA GLU A 124 -13.65 3.06 -0.61
C GLU A 124 -14.59 1.95 -0.12
N ILE A 125 -14.95 1.98 1.16
CA ILE A 125 -15.73 0.94 1.81
C ILE A 125 -17.19 1.08 1.38
N ARG A 126 -17.67 0.06 0.66
CA ARG A 126 -19.06 -0.01 0.17
C ARG A 126 -19.99 -0.55 1.23
N ASN A 127 -21.24 -0.09 1.21
CA ASN A 127 -22.29 -0.58 2.08
C ASN A 127 -22.69 -2.02 1.70
N PRO A 128 -22.39 -3.03 2.54
CA PRO A 128 -22.74 -4.41 2.21
C PRO A 128 -24.25 -4.64 2.25
N ALA A 129 -25.02 -3.82 2.99
CA ALA A 129 -26.47 -3.98 3.11
C ALA A 129 -27.20 -3.62 1.81
N THR A 130 -26.62 -2.77 0.97
CA THR A 130 -27.25 -2.29 -0.27
C THR A 130 -26.56 -2.81 -1.54
N ALA A 131 -25.58 -3.71 -1.41
CA ALA A 131 -24.77 -4.19 -2.53
C ALA A 131 -25.57 -4.90 -3.64
N GLY A 132 -26.77 -5.41 -3.34
CA GLY A 132 -27.68 -6.04 -4.30
C GLY A 132 -28.88 -5.18 -4.71
N GLU A 133 -28.97 -3.94 -4.23
CA GLU A 133 -30.07 -3.03 -4.57
C GLU A 133 -29.75 -2.28 -5.88
N PRO A 134 -30.63 -2.35 -6.90
CA PRO A 134 -30.43 -1.62 -8.15
C PRO A 134 -30.24 -0.13 -7.93
N GLY A 135 -29.14 0.44 -8.42
CA GLY A 135 -28.79 1.86 -8.30
C GLY A 135 -28.08 2.25 -7.00
N LYS A 136 -27.76 1.30 -6.11
CA LYS A 136 -26.98 1.53 -4.87
C LYS A 136 -25.70 0.71 -4.80
N GLU A 137 -25.24 0.19 -5.94
CA GLU A 137 -24.05 -0.65 -6.03
C GLU A 137 -22.76 0.11 -5.63
N ASN A 138 -22.80 1.44 -5.65
CA ASN A 138 -21.69 2.33 -5.30
C ASN A 138 -21.96 3.17 -4.03
N ASP A 139 -22.85 2.74 -3.14
CA ASP A 139 -23.07 3.43 -1.87
C ASP A 139 -21.83 3.27 -0.97
N ILE A 140 -20.98 4.30 -0.92
CA ILE A 140 -19.74 4.31 -0.14
C ILE A 140 -20.05 4.84 1.26
N VAL A 141 -19.77 4.04 2.27
CA VAL A 141 -20.01 4.37 3.68
C VAL A 141 -18.77 4.92 4.37
N ASP A 142 -17.57 4.61 3.87
CA ASP A 142 -16.32 5.07 4.48
C ASP A 142 -15.14 5.08 3.50
N TYR A 143 -14.08 5.82 3.83
CA TYR A 143 -12.86 5.95 3.03
C TYR A 143 -11.64 5.78 3.94
N ARG A 144 -10.67 4.95 3.54
CA ARG A 144 -9.55 4.62 4.43
C ARG A 144 -8.25 4.28 3.69
N ALA A 145 -7.20 5.02 4.01
CA ALA A 145 -5.81 4.79 3.57
C ALA A 145 -4.93 4.14 4.66
N VAL A 146 -5.37 4.11 5.92
CA VAL A 146 -4.68 3.43 7.03
C VAL A 146 -5.39 2.11 7.35
N GLN A 147 -4.74 0.99 7.06
CA GLN A 147 -5.27 -0.36 7.26
C GLN A 147 -5.04 -0.84 8.70
N GLY A 148 -5.93 -1.71 9.20
CA GLY A 148 -5.81 -2.39 10.48
C GLY A 148 -5.16 -3.77 10.37
N ASP A 149 -5.06 -4.48 11.49
CA ASP A 149 -4.41 -5.80 11.55
C ASP A 149 -5.11 -6.86 10.69
N ASP A 150 -6.45 -6.86 10.68
CA ASP A 150 -7.28 -7.84 9.98
C ASP A 150 -7.40 -7.60 8.47
N ASP A 151 -6.93 -6.44 7.99
CA ASP A 151 -6.93 -6.13 6.58
C ASP A 151 -5.90 -7.00 5.85
N LYS A 152 -6.36 -7.62 4.76
CA LYS A 152 -5.53 -8.50 3.95
C LYS A 152 -4.80 -7.68 2.90
N LEU A 153 -3.51 -7.98 2.74
CA LEU A 153 -2.70 -7.41 1.67
C LEU A 153 -3.11 -8.05 0.34
N GLU A 154 -4.22 -7.66 -0.25
CA GLU A 154 -4.71 -8.20 -1.52
C GLU A 154 -4.10 -7.47 -2.72
N PHE A 155 -4.39 -7.95 -3.93
CA PHE A 155 -3.93 -7.26 -5.13
C PHE A 155 -4.67 -5.92 -5.25
N PHE A 156 -3.91 -4.84 -5.45
CA PHE A 156 -4.43 -3.52 -5.80
C PHE A 156 -3.55 -2.85 -6.88
N ASN A 157 -4.12 -1.88 -7.59
CA ASN A 157 -3.49 -1.24 -8.75
C ASN A 157 -3.88 0.25 -8.89
N GLU A 158 -4.37 0.89 -7.82
CA GLU A 158 -4.91 2.26 -7.83
C GLU A 158 -3.94 3.33 -8.33
#